data_AF-A0A968IV67-F1
#
_entry.id   AF-A0A968IV67-F1
#
_cell.length_a   1.000
_cell.length_b   1.000
_cell.length_c   1.000
_cell.angle_alpha   90.00
_cell.angle_beta   90.00
_cell.angle_gamma   90.00
#
_symmetry.space_group_name_H-M   'P 1'
#
loop_
_entity.id
_entity.type
_entity.pdbx_description
1 polymer ?
#
loop_
_entity_poly.entity_id
_entity_poly.type
_entity_poly.pdbx_seq_one_letter_code
_entity_poly.pdbx_strand_id
1 'polypeptide(L)'
;MAARDEFHQRVTKIQALLDKAAKVEDLELQGELARYIAVRTSGLIETTVRETLENYVQKRAAPEVQRFVSTRLRRFRNPDLKDILELAAEFSDSLQDALRDLPEEFREAVTSTVGLRNNIAHGGDTSISLGKIRDRFQNVRRFLEALREYLNN
;
A
#
# COMPACT_ATOMS: atom_id res chain seq x y z
N MET A 1 -7.14 -13.77 12.51
CA MET A 1 -6.18 -13.17 13.46
C MET A 1 -4.86 -12.85 12.78
N ALA A 2 -4.20 -13.83 12.11
CA ALA A 2 -2.90 -13.66 11.43
C ALA A 2 -2.75 -12.42 10.51
N ALA A 3 -3.69 -12.16 9.59
CA ALA A 3 -3.56 -11.02 8.66
C ALA A 3 -3.65 -9.63 9.33
N ARG A 4 -4.28 -9.55 10.52
CA ARG A 4 -4.29 -8.29 11.29
C ARG A 4 -2.91 -8.00 11.85
N ASP A 5 -2.24 -9.03 12.33
CA ASP A 5 -0.91 -8.94 12.94
C ASP A 5 0.16 -8.63 11.88
N GLU A 6 0.04 -9.18 10.66
CA GLU A 6 1.00 -8.94 9.58
C GLU A 6 1.03 -7.50 9.08
N PHE A 7 -0.13 -6.86 8.87
CA PHE A 7 -0.19 -5.45 8.45
C PHE A 7 0.51 -4.55 9.47
N HIS A 8 0.16 -4.68 10.76
CA HIS A 8 0.74 -3.87 11.82
C HIS A 8 2.24 -4.12 11.94
N GLN A 9 2.70 -5.37 11.78
CA GLN A 9 4.12 -5.67 11.77
C GLN A 9 4.86 -4.98 10.61
N ARG A 10 4.31 -4.97 9.39
CA ARG A 10 4.91 -4.28 8.23
C ARG A 10 4.95 -2.77 8.43
N VAL A 11 3.86 -2.19 8.94
CA VAL A 11 3.79 -0.76 9.32
C VAL A 11 4.87 -0.41 10.35
N THR A 12 4.97 -1.17 11.46
CA THR A 12 5.97 -0.94 12.50
C THR A 12 7.40 -1.05 11.95
N LYS A 13 7.66 -2.02 11.07
CA LYS A 13 8.98 -2.17 10.42
C LYS A 13 9.33 -0.96 9.54
N ILE A 14 8.38 -0.42 8.77
CA ILE A 14 8.61 0.76 7.94
C ILE A 14 8.77 2.02 8.81
N GLN A 15 7.98 2.17 9.86
CA GLN A 15 8.13 3.26 10.83
C GLN A 15 9.52 3.24 11.47
N ALA A 16 9.98 2.07 11.93
CA ALA A 16 11.32 1.92 12.50
C ALA A 16 12.43 2.25 11.48
N LEU A 17 12.22 1.98 10.18
CA LEU A 17 13.16 2.39 9.13
C LEU A 17 13.19 3.92 8.95
N LEU A 18 12.03 4.57 8.95
CA LEU A 18 11.93 6.03 8.91
C LEU A 18 12.63 6.69 10.11
N ASP A 19 12.48 6.13 11.30
CA ASP A 19 13.08 6.66 12.52
C ASP A 19 14.60 6.44 12.55
N LYS A 20 15.08 5.33 12.01
CA LYS A 20 16.52 5.08 11.81
C LYS A 20 17.12 6.02 10.77
N ALA A 21 16.46 6.18 9.62
CA ALA A 21 16.93 7.07 8.57
C ALA A 21 17.04 8.52 9.05
N ALA A 22 16.14 8.98 9.93
CA ALA A 22 16.18 10.34 10.47
C ALA A 22 17.38 10.62 11.38
N LYS A 23 18.07 9.57 11.85
CA LYS A 23 19.29 9.69 12.68
C LYS A 23 20.57 9.67 11.87
N VAL A 24 20.49 9.45 10.56
CA VAL A 24 21.66 9.46 9.66
C VAL A 24 22.01 10.91 9.37
N GLU A 25 23.26 11.33 9.63
CA GLU A 25 23.70 12.71 9.38
C GLU A 25 23.98 12.98 7.89
N ASP A 26 24.42 11.94 7.18
CA ASP A 26 24.68 12.00 5.74
C ASP A 26 23.36 12.13 4.94
N LEU A 27 23.17 13.29 4.31
CA LEU A 27 21.98 13.61 3.53
C LEU A 27 21.84 12.78 2.26
N GLU A 28 22.96 12.38 1.64
CA GLU A 28 22.96 11.51 0.46
C GLU A 28 22.43 10.12 0.87
N LEU A 29 22.99 9.57 1.95
CA LEU A 29 22.53 8.30 2.51
C LEU A 29 21.08 8.37 3.01
N GLN A 30 20.64 9.49 3.59
CA GLN A 30 19.22 9.71 3.92
C GLN A 30 18.33 9.64 2.67
N GLY A 31 18.78 10.22 1.55
CA GLY A 31 18.10 10.14 0.27
C GLY A 31 17.97 8.70 -0.22
N GLU A 32 19.05 7.92 -0.16
CA GLU A 32 19.04 6.48 -0.50
C GLU A 32 18.05 5.68 0.34
N LEU A 33 18.05 5.92 1.65
CA LEU A 33 17.11 5.28 2.57
C LEU A 33 15.67 5.70 2.26
N ALA A 34 15.42 6.95 1.89
CA ALA A 34 14.10 7.42 1.49
C ALA A 34 13.61 6.69 0.22
N ARG A 35 14.48 6.45 -0.77
CA ARG A 35 14.16 5.63 -1.95
C ARG A 35 13.81 4.20 -1.55
N TYR A 36 14.61 3.58 -0.70
CA TYR A 36 14.32 2.24 -0.20
C TYR A 36 12.98 2.16 0.54
N ILE A 37 12.68 3.14 1.41
CA ILE A 37 11.41 3.21 2.13
C ILE A 37 10.23 3.38 1.18
N ALA A 38 10.38 4.10 0.07
CA ALA A 38 9.35 4.18 -0.97
C ALA A 38 9.05 2.81 -1.59
N VAL A 39 10.09 2.01 -1.89
CA VAL A 39 9.92 0.64 -2.37
C VAL A 39 9.17 -0.21 -1.35
N ARG A 40 9.54 -0.12 -0.07
CA ARG A 40 8.88 -0.85 1.03
C ARG A 40 7.42 -0.43 1.22
N THR A 41 7.12 0.86 1.05
CA THR A 41 5.76 1.40 1.16
C THR A 41 4.90 0.96 -0.03
N SER A 42 5.43 0.92 -1.25
CA SER A 42 4.74 0.33 -2.41
C SER A 42 4.43 -1.15 -2.21
N GLY A 43 5.37 -1.91 -1.62
CA GLY A 43 5.12 -3.31 -1.25
C GLY A 43 4.04 -3.47 -0.17
N LEU A 44 3.96 -2.54 0.80
CA LEU A 44 2.88 -2.53 1.78
C LEU A 44 1.51 -2.35 1.11
N ILE A 45 1.40 -1.44 0.13
CA ILE A 45 0.16 -1.21 -0.63
C ILE A 45 -0.30 -2.51 -1.30
N GLU A 46 0.56 -3.09 -2.14
CA GLU A 46 0.22 -4.31 -2.89
C GLU A 46 -0.24 -5.44 -1.96
N THR A 47 0.59 -5.73 -0.95
CA THR A 47 0.36 -6.88 -0.07
C THR A 47 -0.90 -6.68 0.77
N THR A 48 -1.14 -5.47 1.28
CA THR A 48 -2.32 -5.18 2.10
C THR A 48 -3.60 -5.22 1.30
N VAL A 49 -3.64 -4.63 0.09
CA VAL A 49 -4.83 -4.68 -0.76
C VAL A 49 -5.18 -6.14 -1.09
N ARG A 50 -4.19 -6.92 -1.54
CA ARG A 50 -4.36 -8.35 -1.84
C ARG A 50 -4.88 -9.13 -0.64
N GLU A 51 -4.18 -9.07 0.48
CA GLU A 51 -4.53 -9.86 1.66
C GLU A 51 -5.90 -9.46 2.23
N THR A 52 -6.26 -8.17 2.18
CA THR A 52 -7.55 -7.70 2.68
C THR A 52 -8.70 -8.27 1.85
N LEU A 53 -8.59 -8.23 0.52
CA LEU A 53 -9.60 -8.79 -0.38
C LEU A 53 -9.63 -10.32 -0.31
N GLU A 54 -8.47 -10.99 -0.24
CA GLU A 54 -8.42 -12.45 -0.04
C GLU A 54 -9.15 -12.86 1.24
N ASN A 55 -8.89 -12.17 2.36
CA ASN A 55 -9.59 -12.43 3.63
C ASN A 55 -11.09 -12.14 3.54
N TYR A 56 -11.50 -11.09 2.82
CA TYR A 56 -12.90 -10.77 2.60
C TYR A 56 -13.63 -11.93 1.91
N VAL A 57 -13.05 -12.49 0.85
CA VAL A 57 -13.63 -13.61 0.09
C VAL A 57 -13.59 -14.92 0.86
N GLN A 58 -12.48 -15.21 1.57
CA GLN A 58 -12.35 -16.42 2.37
C GLN A 58 -13.46 -16.58 3.42
N LYS A 59 -13.98 -15.47 3.95
CA LYS A 59 -15.06 -15.48 4.94
C LYS A 59 -16.47 -15.61 4.34
N ARG A 60 -16.63 -15.34 3.04
CA ARG A 60 -17.96 -15.08 2.43
C ARG A 60 -18.29 -15.93 1.21
N ALA A 61 -17.30 -16.59 0.59
CA ALA A 61 -17.50 -17.30 -0.67
C ALA A 61 -17.20 -18.80 -0.57
N ALA A 62 -17.72 -19.59 -1.51
CA ALA A 62 -17.41 -21.01 -1.65
C ALA A 62 -15.92 -21.25 -2.03
N PRO A 63 -15.33 -22.40 -1.68
CA PRO A 63 -13.90 -22.68 -1.91
C PRO A 63 -13.43 -22.49 -3.36
N GLU A 64 -14.27 -22.77 -4.34
CA GLU A 64 -13.99 -22.63 -5.77
C GLU A 64 -13.84 -21.15 -6.16
N VAL A 65 -14.74 -20.30 -5.64
CA VAL A 65 -14.70 -18.84 -5.83
C VAL A 65 -13.49 -18.25 -5.11
N GLN A 66 -13.20 -18.70 -3.88
CA GLN A 66 -12.00 -18.30 -3.16
C GLN A 66 -10.73 -18.58 -3.96
N ARG A 67 -10.63 -19.77 -4.58
CA ARG A 67 -9.48 -20.16 -5.41
C ARG A 67 -9.35 -19.30 -6.66
N PHE A 68 -10.46 -19.02 -7.34
CA PHE A 68 -10.49 -18.14 -8.51
C PHE A 68 -9.99 -16.73 -8.15
N VAL A 69 -10.57 -16.12 -7.10
CA VAL A 69 -10.19 -14.77 -6.65
C VAL A 69 -8.73 -14.73 -6.21
N SER A 70 -8.27 -15.68 -5.40
CA SER A 70 -6.87 -15.74 -4.95
C SER A 70 -5.89 -15.82 -6.13
N THR A 71 -6.26 -16.54 -7.19
CA THR A 71 -5.44 -16.63 -8.42
C THR A 71 -5.37 -15.29 -9.16
N ARG A 72 -6.48 -14.57 -9.26
CA ARG A 72 -6.55 -13.22 -9.85
C ARG A 72 -5.74 -12.21 -9.04
N LEU A 73 -5.89 -12.21 -7.72
CA LEU A 73 -5.22 -11.28 -6.81
C LEU A 73 -3.71 -11.49 -6.74
N ARG A 74 -3.21 -12.73 -6.90
CA ARG A 74 -1.75 -13.00 -7.01
C ARG A 74 -1.10 -12.30 -8.21
N ARG A 75 -1.84 -12.01 -9.27
CA ARG A 75 -1.35 -11.29 -10.46
C ARG A 75 -1.45 -9.78 -10.33
N PHE A 76 -2.16 -9.29 -9.31
CA PHE A 76 -2.31 -7.87 -9.01
C PHE A 76 -1.07 -7.38 -8.28
N ARG A 77 -0.10 -6.90 -9.04
CA ARG A 77 1.20 -6.44 -8.53
C ARG A 77 1.34 -4.96 -8.76
N ASN A 78 2.06 -4.30 -7.85
CA ASN A 78 2.50 -2.93 -8.04
C ASN A 78 1.38 -1.91 -8.36
N PRO A 79 0.17 -2.04 -7.77
CA PRO A 79 -1.00 -1.32 -8.23
C PRO A 79 -0.95 0.15 -7.82
N ASP A 80 -1.27 1.05 -8.74
CA ASP A 80 -1.57 2.44 -8.39
C ASP A 80 -3.01 2.59 -7.88
N LEU A 81 -3.40 3.83 -7.58
CA LEU A 81 -4.77 4.08 -7.10
C LEU A 81 -5.84 3.67 -8.12
N LYS A 82 -5.62 3.93 -9.41
CA LYS A 82 -6.56 3.59 -10.47
C LYS A 82 -6.76 2.07 -10.49
N ASP A 83 -5.67 1.31 -10.48
CA ASP A 83 -5.71 -0.14 -10.42
C ASP A 83 -6.51 -0.64 -9.21
N ILE A 84 -6.31 -0.02 -8.03
CA ILE A 84 -7.03 -0.36 -6.79
C ILE A 84 -8.52 -0.05 -6.90
N LEU A 85 -8.89 1.09 -7.48
CA LEU A 85 -10.29 1.49 -7.66
C LEU A 85 -11.01 0.62 -8.70
N GLU A 86 -10.32 0.20 -9.76
CA GLU A 86 -10.85 -0.75 -10.74
C GLU A 86 -11.08 -2.11 -10.11
N LEU A 87 -10.09 -2.61 -9.35
CA LEU A 87 -10.25 -3.86 -8.59
C LEU A 87 -11.39 -3.73 -7.57
N ALA A 88 -11.52 -2.59 -6.88
CA ALA A 88 -12.61 -2.37 -5.93
C ALA A 88 -13.99 -2.44 -6.59
N ALA A 89 -14.15 -1.84 -7.78
CA ALA A 89 -15.39 -1.94 -8.56
C ALA A 89 -15.70 -3.36 -9.03
N GLU A 90 -14.69 -4.19 -9.32
CA GLU A 90 -14.91 -5.62 -9.60
C GLU A 90 -15.56 -6.35 -8.41
N PHE A 91 -15.39 -5.85 -7.19
CA PHE A 91 -15.98 -6.42 -5.96
C PHE A 91 -17.32 -5.78 -5.59
N SER A 92 -17.38 -4.45 -5.48
CA SER A 92 -18.61 -3.69 -5.31
C SER A 92 -18.43 -2.21 -5.60
N ASP A 93 -19.43 -1.58 -6.21
CA ASP A 93 -19.44 -0.14 -6.45
C ASP A 93 -19.30 0.64 -5.14
N SER A 94 -19.95 0.17 -4.07
CA SER A 94 -19.87 0.80 -2.75
C SER A 94 -18.46 0.82 -2.15
N LEU A 95 -17.64 -0.20 -2.43
CA LEU A 95 -16.23 -0.21 -2.00
C LEU A 95 -15.44 0.81 -2.82
N GLN A 96 -15.66 0.88 -4.12
CA GLN A 96 -15.02 1.87 -4.97
C GLN A 96 -15.36 3.30 -4.49
N ASP A 97 -16.63 3.58 -4.24
CA ASP A 97 -17.10 4.88 -3.76
C ASP A 97 -16.47 5.23 -2.41
N ALA A 98 -16.46 4.29 -1.46
CA ALA A 98 -15.82 4.49 -0.16
C ALA A 98 -14.32 4.84 -0.27
N LEU A 99 -13.59 4.28 -1.23
CA LEU A 99 -12.18 4.62 -1.48
C LEU A 99 -12.02 5.96 -2.23
N ARG A 100 -12.97 6.32 -3.10
CA ARG A 100 -13.01 7.62 -3.78
C ARG A 100 -13.37 8.77 -2.86
N ASP A 101 -14.11 8.50 -1.79
CA ASP A 101 -14.53 9.52 -0.81
C ASP A 101 -13.49 9.79 0.28
N LEU A 102 -12.36 9.06 0.27
CA LEU A 102 -11.26 9.34 1.19
C LEU A 102 -10.68 10.77 1.00
N PRO A 103 -9.82 11.25 1.91
CA PRO A 103 -9.07 12.47 1.66
C PRO A 103 -8.15 12.36 0.43
N GLU A 104 -8.04 13.43 -0.35
CA GLU A 104 -7.23 13.45 -1.59
C GLU A 104 -5.75 13.14 -1.30
N GLU A 105 -5.23 13.63 -0.18
CA GLU A 105 -3.86 13.39 0.23
C GLU A 105 -3.55 11.90 0.49
N PHE A 106 -4.56 11.07 0.77
CA PHE A 106 -4.40 9.61 0.92
C PHE A 106 -4.29 8.96 -0.46
N ARG A 107 -5.17 9.37 -1.39
CA ARG A 107 -5.17 8.94 -2.79
C ARG A 107 -3.88 9.30 -3.51
N GLU A 108 -3.47 10.56 -3.43
CA GLU A 108 -2.23 11.05 -4.05
C GLU A 108 -1.00 10.35 -3.47
N ALA A 109 -0.98 10.04 -2.18
CA ALA A 109 0.13 9.33 -1.56
C ALA A 109 0.30 7.91 -2.13
N VAL A 110 -0.79 7.20 -2.43
CA VAL A 110 -0.75 5.88 -3.10
C VAL A 110 -0.15 6.02 -4.49
N THR A 111 -0.74 6.86 -5.34
CA THR A 111 -0.29 7.07 -6.73
C THR A 111 1.17 7.50 -6.79
N SER A 112 1.55 8.49 -5.99
CA SER A 112 2.91 9.04 -6.01
C SER A 112 3.96 8.09 -5.42
N THR A 113 3.60 7.22 -4.47
CA THR A 113 4.51 6.19 -3.94
C THR A 113 4.75 5.09 -4.97
N VAL A 114 3.70 4.64 -5.66
CA VAL A 114 3.80 3.61 -6.70
C VAL A 114 4.57 4.15 -7.90
N GLY A 115 4.29 5.38 -8.33
CA GLY A 115 5.03 6.07 -9.38
C GLY A 115 6.52 6.20 -9.05
N LEU A 116 6.86 6.59 -7.81
CA LEU A 116 8.25 6.66 -7.35
C LEU A 116 8.92 5.29 -7.40
N ARG A 117 8.26 4.22 -6.92
CA ARG A 117 8.83 2.87 -6.97
C ARG A 117 9.06 2.40 -8.40
N ASN A 118 8.12 2.66 -9.31
CA ASN A 118 8.27 2.32 -10.72
C ASN A 118 9.48 3.04 -11.33
N ASN A 119 9.64 4.34 -11.06
CA ASN A 119 10.80 5.11 -11.52
C ASN A 119 12.13 4.52 -11.01
N ILE A 120 12.22 4.21 -9.71
CA ILE A 120 13.41 3.57 -9.10
C ILE A 120 13.69 2.22 -9.77
N ALA A 121 12.67 1.39 -10.00
CA ALA A 121 12.82 0.07 -10.61
C ALA A 121 13.31 0.14 -12.07
N HIS A 122 13.01 1.23 -12.77
CA HIS A 122 13.51 1.51 -14.12
C HIS A 122 14.88 2.20 -14.14
N GLY A 123 15.53 2.38 -12.98
CA GLY A 123 16.85 3.02 -12.87
C GLY A 123 16.80 4.54 -12.99
N GLY A 124 15.64 5.15 -12.82
CA GLY A 124 15.51 6.60 -12.87
C GLY A 124 16.16 7.28 -11.65
N ASP A 125 16.75 8.44 -11.88
CA ASP A 125 17.38 9.24 -10.85
C ASP A 125 16.35 10.20 -10.23
N THR A 126 15.56 9.67 -9.29
CA THR A 126 14.59 10.48 -8.54
C THR A 126 15.11 10.72 -7.12
N SER A 127 15.21 12.00 -6.74
CA SER A 127 15.45 12.39 -5.35
C SER A 127 14.13 12.56 -4.60
N ILE A 128 14.04 11.97 -3.40
CA ILE A 128 12.95 12.21 -2.45
C ILE A 128 13.55 12.48 -1.09
N SER A 129 13.05 13.51 -0.40
CA SER A 129 13.47 13.77 0.97
C SER A 129 12.83 12.79 1.95
N LEU A 130 13.53 12.53 3.05
CA LEU A 130 13.01 11.68 4.12
C LEU A 130 11.68 12.18 4.68
N GLY A 131 11.50 13.49 4.80
CA GLY A 131 10.25 14.11 5.24
C GLY A 131 9.09 13.78 4.29
N LYS A 132 9.28 13.97 2.98
CA LYS A 132 8.24 13.68 1.98
C LYS A 132 7.83 12.21 1.96
N ILE A 133 8.78 11.28 2.09
CA ILE A 133 8.43 9.85 2.12
C ILE A 133 7.74 9.46 3.44
N ARG A 134 8.08 10.11 4.56
CA ARG A 134 7.37 9.93 5.83
C ARG A 134 5.90 10.31 5.71
N ASP A 135 5.61 11.46 5.11
CA ASP A 135 4.24 11.95 4.93
C ASP A 135 3.44 11.01 4.01
N ARG A 136 4.05 10.61 2.88
CA ARG A 136 3.45 9.61 1.97
C ARG A 136 3.16 8.31 2.69
N PHE A 137 4.09 7.79 3.50
CA PHE A 137 3.88 6.57 4.27
C PHE A 137 2.70 6.69 5.24
N GLN A 138 2.55 7.82 5.95
CA GLN A 138 1.43 8.01 6.86
C GLN A 138 0.08 8.07 6.13
N ASN A 139 0.03 8.77 5.01
CA ASN A 139 -1.19 8.87 4.21
C ASN A 139 -1.55 7.52 3.54
N VAL A 140 -0.56 6.78 3.05
CA VAL A 140 -0.74 5.39 2.57
C VAL A 140 -1.26 4.49 3.69
N ARG A 141 -0.70 4.58 4.89
CA ARG A 141 -1.16 3.80 6.04
C ARG A 141 -2.64 4.06 6.32
N ARG A 142 -3.07 5.32 6.33
CA ARG A 142 -4.47 5.71 6.55
C ARG A 142 -5.40 5.22 5.46
N PHE A 143 -4.98 5.30 4.19
CA PHE A 143 -5.71 4.71 3.07
C PHE A 143 -5.96 3.21 3.27
N LEU A 144 -4.90 2.47 3.62
CA LEU A 144 -4.97 1.03 3.83
C LEU A 144 -5.76 0.63 5.08
N GLU A 145 -5.72 1.44 6.14
CA GLU A 145 -6.56 1.26 7.32
C GLU A 145 -8.04 1.40 6.96
N ALA A 146 -8.42 2.42 6.19
CA ALA A 146 -9.80 2.61 5.75
C ALA A 146 -10.31 1.47 4.85
N LEU A 147 -9.50 1.01 3.89
CA LEU A 147 -9.82 -0.17 3.07
C LEU A 147 -10.11 -1.41 3.94
N ARG A 148 -9.26 -1.64 4.94
CA ARG A 148 -9.38 -2.78 5.86
C ARG A 148 -10.61 -2.65 6.74
N GLU A 149 -10.90 -1.46 7.24
CA GLU A 149 -12.09 -1.21 8.06
C GLU A 149 -13.37 -1.49 7.27
N TYR A 150 -13.47 -0.93 6.05
CA TYR A 150 -14.64 -1.12 5.19
C TYR A 150 -14.97 -2.59 4.93
N LEU A 151 -13.95 -3.42 4.65
CA LEU A 151 -14.13 -4.84 4.30
C LEU A 151 -14.26 -5.78 5.52
N ASN A 152 -13.90 -5.31 6.71
CA ASN A 152 -14.05 -6.10 7.95
C ASN A 152 -15.36 -5.81 8.68
N ASN A 153 -16.07 -4.74 8.31
CA ASN A 153 -17.48 -4.55 8.65
C ASN A 153 -18.37 -5.52 7.85
#